data_AF-A0A932WH63-F1
#
_entry.id   AF-A0A932WH63-F1
#
_cell.length_a   1.000
_cell.length_b   1.000
_cell.length_c   1.000
_cell.angle_alpha   90.00
_cell.angle_beta   90.00
_cell.angle_gamma   90.00
#
_symmetry.space_group_name_H-M   'P 1'
#
loop_
_entity.id
_entity.type
_entity.pdbx_description
1 polymer ?
#
loop_
_entity_poly.entity_id
_entity_poly.type
_entity_poly.pdbx_seq_one_letter_code
_entity_poly.pdbx_strand_id
1 'polypeptide(L)' 'MAKVSKKRRQFMIRKKRNLRDKVKRLERQYTTARSRGEKEDILARIRKVSPTYSPERIVQAAK' A
#
# COMPACT_ATOMS: atom_id res chain seq x y z
N MET A 1 -23.79 -18.05 -7.17
CA MET A 1 -22.53 -17.76 -6.44
C MET A 1 -22.57 -18.42 -5.08
N ALA A 2 -21.66 -19.35 -4.77
CA ALA A 2 -21.61 -19.99 -3.46
C ALA A 2 -21.38 -18.94 -2.35
N LYS A 3 -22.18 -18.99 -1.28
CA LYS A 3 -22.05 -18.06 -0.14
C LYS A 3 -20.66 -18.23 0.48
N VAL A 4 -19.86 -17.16 0.46
CA VAL A 4 -18.53 -17.15 1.09
C VAL A 4 -18.69 -17.31 2.60
N SER A 5 -18.00 -18.29 3.19
CA SER A 5 -18.09 -18.51 4.65
C SER A 5 -17.67 -17.27 5.45
N LYS A 6 -18.27 -17.09 6.64
CA LYS A 6 -17.96 -15.95 7.53
C LYS A 6 -16.46 -15.82 7.80
N LYS A 7 -15.77 -16.94 8.02
CA LYS A 7 -14.31 -17.00 8.22
C LYS A 7 -13.54 -16.50 6.99
N ARG A 8 -13.92 -16.94 5.79
CA ARG A 8 -13.27 -16.50 4.54
C ARG A 8 -13.53 -15.02 4.27
N ARG A 9 -14.73 -14.51 4.58
CA ARG A 9 -15.06 -13.08 4.53
C ARG A 9 -14.17 -12.26 5.48
N GLN A 10 -14.04 -12.67 6.74
CA GLN A 10 -13.19 -12.02 7.72
C GLN A 10 -11.71 -12.02 7.29
N PHE A 11 -11.22 -13.15 6.76
CA PHE A 11 -9.86 -13.24 6.23
C PHE A 11 -9.62 -12.24 5.09
N MET A 12 -10.53 -12.16 4.12
CA MET A 12 -10.41 -11.20 3.02
C MET A 12 -10.43 -9.75 3.50
N ILE A 13 -11.29 -9.42 4.47
CA ILE A 13 -11.34 -8.08 5.08
C ILE A 13 -10.01 -7.77 5.78
N ARG A 14 -9.51 -8.69 6.61
CA ARG A 14 -8.22 -8.52 7.29
C ARG A 14 -7.08 -8.35 6.29
N LYS A 15 -7.03 -9.17 5.25
CA LYS A 15 -6.03 -9.08 4.18
C LYS A 15 -6.07 -7.71 3.49
N LYS A 16 -7.27 -7.21 3.16
CA LYS A 16 -7.44 -5.86 2.57
C LYS A 16 -7.01 -4.75 3.52
N ARG A 17 -7.34 -4.84 4.82
CA ARG A 17 -6.90 -3.87 5.83
C ARG A 17 -5.38 -3.84 5.96
N ASN A 18 -4.76 -5.00 6.15
CA ASN A 18 -3.31 -5.11 6.28
C ASN A 18 -2.56 -4.55 5.05
N LEU A 19 -3.11 -4.77 3.84
CA LEU A 19 -2.53 -4.22 2.62
C LEU A 19 -2.60 -2.68 2.60
N ARG A 20 -3.76 -2.11 2.95
CA ARG A 20 -3.92 -0.64 3.08
C ARG A 20 -2.98 -0.05 4.12
N ASP A 21 -2.87 -0.69 5.28
CA ASP A 21 -1.99 -0.22 6.36
C ASP A 21 -0.51 -0.27 5.96
N LYS A 22 -0.12 -1.31 5.20
CA LYS A 22 1.24 -1.43 4.67
C LYS A 22 1.54 -0.35 3.64
N VAL A 23 0.62 -0.07 2.71
CA VAL A 23 0.79 1.01 1.74
C VAL A 23 0.88 2.36 2.46
N LYS A 24 -0.02 2.66 3.39
CA LYS A 24 0.00 3.91 4.17
C LYS A 24 1.31 4.10 4.94
N ARG A 25 1.90 3.02 5.47
CA ARG A 25 3.22 3.07 6.12
C ARG A 25 4.33 3.43 5.14
N LEU A 26 4.34 2.81 3.95
CA LEU A 26 5.32 3.09 2.91
C LEU A 26 5.16 4.52 2.36
N GLU A 27 3.93 5.01 2.20
CA GLU A 27 3.67 6.42 1.82
C GLU A 27 4.28 7.39 2.83
N ARG A 28 4.06 7.16 4.13
CA ARG A 28 4.67 7.98 5.19
C ARG A 28 6.19 7.97 5.09
N GLN A 29 6.79 6.78 4.92
CA GLN A 29 8.24 6.66 4.75
C GLN A 29 8.73 7.44 3.52
N TYR A 30 7.99 7.39 2.40
CA TYR A 30 8.32 8.14 1.19
C TYR A 30 8.28 9.65 1.42
N THR A 31 7.26 10.15 2.11
CA THR A 31 7.13 11.59 2.43
C THR A 31 8.24 12.09 3.35
N THR A 32 8.71 11.25 4.28
CA THR A 32 9.80 11.61 5.20
C THR A 32 11.20 11.41 4.62
N ALA A 33 11.32 10.60 3.56
CA ALA A 33 12.62 10.28 2.95
C ALA A 33 13.25 11.55 2.35
N ARG A 34 14.53 11.76 2.62
CA ARG A 34 15.29 12.93 2.13
C ARG A 34 16.09 12.60 0.89
N SER A 35 16.57 11.35 0.78
CA SER A 35 17.36 10.89 -0.35
C SER A 35 16.48 10.43 -1.52
N ARG A 36 16.96 10.68 -2.74
CA ARG A 36 16.35 10.15 -3.96
C ARG A 36 16.39 8.61 -3.99
N GLY A 37 17.49 8.00 -3.55
CA GLY A 37 17.62 6.54 -3.50
C GLY A 37 16.61 5.89 -2.56
N GLU A 38 16.42 6.45 -1.36
CA GLU A 38 15.40 5.97 -0.41
C GLU A 38 13.99 6.07 -0.98
N LYS A 39 13.68 7.18 -1.67
CA LYS A 39 12.38 7.38 -2.32
C LYS A 39 12.13 6.33 -3.41
N GLU A 40 13.15 6.00 -4.20
CA GLU A 40 13.07 4.98 -5.26
C GLU A 40 12.87 3.57 -4.67
N ASP A 41 13.58 3.23 -3.60
CA ASP A 41 13.43 1.96 -2.88
C ASP A 41 12.01 1.78 -2.31
N ILE A 42 11.48 2.84 -1.70
CA ILE A 42 10.14 2.83 -1.12
C ILE A 42 9.08 2.71 -2.23
N LEU A 43 9.26 3.41 -3.36
CA LEU A 43 8.40 3.28 -4.53
C LEU A 43 8.40 1.85 -5.09
N ALA A 44 9.56 1.22 -5.19
CA ALA A 44 9.67 -0.18 -5.63
C ALA A 44 8.91 -1.14 -4.70
N ARG A 45 9.00 -0.92 -3.37
CA ARG A 45 8.24 -1.70 -2.38
C ARG A 45 6.73 -1.48 -2.52
N ILE A 46 6.27 -0.27 -2.79
CA ILE A 46 4.85 0.03 -3.01
C ILE A 46 4.35 -0.69 -4.26
N ARG A 47 5.08 -0.62 -5.38
CA ARG A 47 4.74 -1.34 -6.63
C ARG A 47 4.63 -2.85 -6.42
N LYS A 48 5.52 -3.44 -5.62
CA LYS A 48 5.48 -4.88 -5.29
C LYS A 48 4.25 -5.26 -4.46
N VAL A 49 3.83 -4.39 -3.53
CA VAL A 49 2.69 -4.66 -2.63
C VAL A 49 1.35 -4.39 -3.33
N SER A 50 1.29 -3.36 -4.16
CA SER A 50 0.08 -2.96 -4.88
C SER A 50 0.46 -2.54 -6.31
N PRO A 51 0.47 -3.48 -7.27
CA PRO A 51 0.88 -3.21 -8.65
C PRO A 51 0.03 -2.13 -9.34
N THR A 52 -1.24 -2.01 -8.95
CA THR A 52 -2.19 -1.02 -9.47
C THR A 52 -2.15 0.31 -8.72
N TYR A 53 -1.26 0.48 -7.75
CA TYR A 53 -1.15 1.75 -7.01
C TYR A 53 -0.39 2.77 -7.84
N SER A 54 -1.06 3.82 -8.31
CA SER A 54 -0.40 4.88 -9.07
C SER A 54 0.55 5.66 -8.15
N PRO A 55 1.83 5.80 -8.50
CA PRO A 55 2.79 6.67 -7.80
C PRO A 55 2.29 8.12 -7.67
N GLU A 56 1.46 8.57 -8.59
CA GLU A 56 0.91 9.94 -8.63
C GLU A 56 0.08 10.25 -7.38
N ARG A 57 -0.58 9.24 -6.80
CA ARG A 57 -1.34 9.41 -5.55
C ARG A 57 -0.43 9.72 -4.36
N ILE A 58 0.80 9.21 -4.37
CA ILE A 58 1.78 9.45 -3.32
C ILE A 58 2.31 10.89 -3.41
N VAL A 59 2.56 11.36 -4.64
CA VAL A 59 3.05 12.72 -4.90
C VAL A 59 1.99 13.78 -4.58
N GLN A 60 0.71 13.51 -4.86
CA GLN A 60 -0.39 14.42 -4.46
C GLN A 60 -0.54 14.54 -2.94
N ALA A 61 -0.27 13.49 -2.16
CA ALA A 61 -0.37 13.52 -0.70
C ALA A 61 0.79 14.26 -0.01
N ALA A 62 1.86 14.58 -0.74
CA ALA A 62 3.04 15.28 -0.24
C ALA A 62 3.01 16.81 -0.50
N LYS A 63 2.03 17.29 -1.27
CA LYS A 63 1.75 18.72 -1.47
C LYS A 63 0.80 19.23 -0.39
#